data_AF-A0AAW5ZV02-F1
#
_entry.id   AF-A0AAW5ZV02-F1
#
_cell.length_a   1.000
_cell.length_b   1.000
_cell.length_c   1.000
_cell.angle_alpha   90.00
_cell.angle_beta   90.00
_cell.angle_gamma   90.00
#
_symmetry.space_group_name_H-M   'P 1'
#
loop_
_entity.id
_entity.type
_entity.pdbx_description
1 polymer ?
#
loop_
_entity_poly.entity_id
_entity_poly.type
_entity_poly.pdbx_seq_one_letter_code
_entity_poly.pdbx_strand_id
1 'polypeptide(L)'
;MCRPSLSLEIFHLERITAILDKPSMAAVRKQFLDIDADSQIVNYLGGHGGSAPGAGGGGGGAIGENAQGGDGGPGGKTIHRHGLDATAPGAGGGGAGATGTGSKGGGGGGGGEHVIAANVRLIPGQTIPIKIGRGGRPNPTGGDGEDGEDTEFGDLIRAKGGKGGKAGFSTFQEREVTEADRANGLRVSSLIAAEVVQVRNGLGNLLAAGVEHFSFNELPNEWTFPLFGTLSIGNATAETMFKFAATIFGPDGGVVSEQKFTVFSGNSRAVSRPTFGLVVNFPIDREGVWNVSIQSGGFEFERLPIEIRLAKF
;
A
#
# COMPACT_ATOMS: atom_id res chain seq x y z
N MET A 1 14.38 52.85 -27.86
CA MET A 1 14.31 52.06 -26.61
C MET A 1 13.06 51.19 -26.69
N CYS A 2 13.20 49.89 -26.94
CA CYS A 2 12.07 48.97 -26.96
C CYS A 2 11.56 48.75 -25.52
N ARG A 3 10.27 48.98 -25.29
CA ARG A 3 9.62 48.57 -24.04
C ARG A 3 9.54 47.04 -24.02
N PRO A 4 9.91 46.36 -22.93
CA PRO A 4 9.70 44.93 -22.82
C PRO A 4 8.19 44.67 -22.80
N SER A 5 7.72 43.85 -23.74
CA SER A 5 6.34 43.37 -23.77
C SER A 5 6.15 42.38 -22.62
N LEU A 6 5.25 42.69 -21.70
CA LEU A 6 4.85 41.76 -20.65
C LEU A 6 3.82 40.79 -21.24
N SER A 7 4.12 39.50 -21.16
CA SER A 7 3.19 38.41 -21.47
C SER A 7 2.45 38.03 -20.18
N LEU A 8 1.11 38.06 -20.21
CA LEU A 8 0.26 37.61 -19.12
C LEU A 8 -0.53 36.38 -19.60
N GLU A 9 -0.25 35.22 -19.01
CA GLU A 9 -1.01 34.00 -19.24
C GLU A 9 -2.05 33.83 -18.12
N ILE A 10 -3.33 33.83 -18.49
CA ILE A 10 -4.46 33.62 -17.58
C ILE A 10 -4.97 32.20 -17.83
N PHE A 11 -4.96 31.37 -16.79
CA PHE A 11 -5.50 30.01 -16.84
C PHE A 11 -6.86 29.97 -16.13
N HIS A 12 -7.92 29.66 -16.89
CA HIS A 12 -9.26 29.39 -16.38
C HIS A 12 -9.35 27.91 -16.01
N LEU A 13 -9.54 27.61 -14.72
CA LEU A 13 -9.65 26.25 -14.21
C LEU A 13 -11.10 25.78 -14.25
N GLU A 14 -11.54 25.31 -15.41
CA GLU A 14 -12.73 24.48 -15.51
C GLU A 14 -12.37 23.02 -15.23
N ARG A 15 -12.80 22.56 -14.05
CA ARG A 15 -13.23 21.18 -13.73
C ARG A 15 -12.50 20.05 -14.49
N ILE A 16 -11.19 19.91 -14.28
CA ILE A 16 -10.45 18.67 -14.57
C ILE A 16 -9.54 18.38 -13.37
N THR A 17 -10.01 17.56 -12.43
CA THR A 17 -9.24 17.08 -11.28
C THR A 17 -8.28 15.93 -11.64
N ALA A 18 -7.96 15.78 -12.92
CA ALA A 18 -6.98 14.84 -13.42
C ALA A 18 -5.83 15.63 -14.06
N ILE A 19 -4.59 15.28 -13.71
CA ILE A 19 -3.35 15.88 -14.21
C ILE A 19 -2.89 17.16 -13.45
N LEU A 20 -2.81 17.08 -12.12
CA LEU A 20 -1.86 17.90 -11.33
C LEU A 20 -0.63 17.10 -10.88
N ASP A 21 -0.30 16.03 -11.62
CA ASP A 21 0.82 15.13 -11.30
C ASP A 21 1.95 15.21 -12.33
N LYS A 22 2.22 16.41 -12.84
CA LYS A 22 3.49 16.68 -13.53
C LYS A 22 4.49 17.23 -12.51
N PRO A 23 5.77 16.80 -12.57
CA PRO A 23 6.82 17.34 -11.69
C PRO A 23 6.91 18.87 -11.72
N SER A 24 6.62 19.49 -12.87
CA SER A 24 6.62 20.95 -13.04
C SER A 24 5.54 21.70 -12.24
N MET A 25 4.51 21.02 -11.70
CA MET A 25 3.42 21.63 -10.93
C MET A 25 3.64 21.59 -9.41
N ALA A 26 4.83 21.18 -8.98
CA ALA A 26 5.25 21.08 -7.57
C ALA A 26 4.98 22.36 -6.74
N ALA A 27 5.34 23.53 -7.28
CA ALA A 27 5.17 24.80 -6.58
C ALA A 27 3.69 25.17 -6.36
N VAL A 28 2.83 24.85 -7.34
CA VAL A 28 1.39 25.10 -7.28
C VAL A 28 0.74 24.22 -6.21
N ARG A 29 1.14 22.94 -6.10
CA ARG A 29 0.64 22.04 -5.04
C ARG A 29 1.00 22.53 -3.64
N LYS A 30 2.25 22.96 -3.44
CA LYS A 30 2.68 23.52 -2.15
C LYS A 30 1.90 24.80 -1.81
N GLN A 31 1.71 25.69 -2.77
CA GLN A 31 1.05 26.97 -2.54
C GLN A 31 -0.45 26.84 -2.22
N PHE A 32 -1.17 25.95 -2.90
CA PHE A 32 -2.64 25.87 -2.78
C PHE A 32 -3.14 24.74 -1.88
N LEU A 33 -2.33 23.69 -1.69
CA LEU A 33 -2.75 22.48 -0.96
C LEU A 33 -1.81 22.14 0.21
N ASP A 34 -0.74 22.91 0.42
CA ASP A 34 0.28 22.65 1.45
C ASP A 34 0.90 21.25 1.37
N ILE A 35 0.99 20.71 0.14
CA ILE A 35 1.62 19.42 -0.15
C ILE A 35 3.07 19.69 -0.58
N ASP A 36 4.02 19.34 0.29
CA ASP A 36 5.45 19.40 -0.06
C ASP A 36 5.76 18.47 -1.25
N ALA A 37 6.44 19.04 -2.25
CA ALA A 37 6.73 18.36 -3.51
C ALA A 37 7.79 17.26 -3.43
N ASP A 38 8.35 17.02 -2.25
CA ASP A 38 9.36 15.99 -2.01
C ASP A 38 8.76 14.60 -1.74
N SER A 39 7.43 14.48 -1.62
CA SER A 39 6.81 13.16 -1.62
C SER A 39 6.55 12.72 -3.06
N GLN A 40 7.57 12.13 -3.69
CA GLN A 40 7.31 11.07 -4.65
C GLN A 40 6.42 10.03 -3.95
N ILE A 41 5.10 10.08 -4.15
CA ILE A 41 4.25 8.92 -3.88
C ILE A 41 4.49 7.95 -5.04
N VAL A 42 5.65 7.31 -5.00
CA VAL A 42 5.77 6.02 -5.65
C VAL A 42 5.18 5.04 -4.66
N ASN A 43 4.20 4.23 -5.09
CA ASN A 43 3.88 2.97 -4.43
C ASN A 43 5.10 2.05 -4.57
N TYR A 44 6.22 2.39 -3.94
CA TYR A 44 7.32 1.49 -3.70
C TYR A 44 6.87 0.62 -2.52
N LEU A 45 6.18 -0.46 -2.84
CA LEU A 45 6.26 -1.66 -2.03
C LEU A 45 7.62 -2.35 -2.22
N GLY A 46 8.60 -1.73 -2.90
CA GLY A 46 9.99 -2.21 -3.03
C GLY A 46 10.86 -1.74 -1.86
N GLY A 47 11.72 -2.62 -1.34
CA GLY A 47 12.72 -2.24 -0.35
C GLY A 47 13.68 -1.23 -0.95
N HIS A 48 13.89 -0.11 -0.28
CA HIS A 48 15.01 0.76 -0.64
C HIS A 48 16.30 -0.03 -0.47
N GLY A 49 17.10 -0.13 -1.54
CA GLY A 49 18.47 -0.63 -1.44
C GLY A 49 19.30 0.16 -0.46
N GLY A 50 20.40 -0.44 -0.03
CA GLY A 50 21.41 0.32 0.70
C GLY A 50 21.84 1.54 -0.13
N SER A 51 21.92 2.71 0.50
CA SER A 51 22.36 3.96 -0.14
C SER A 51 23.88 3.98 -0.44
N ALA A 52 24.54 2.86 -0.19
CA ALA A 52 25.98 2.71 -0.22
C ALA A 52 26.45 2.38 -1.64
N PRO A 53 27.54 2.99 -2.14
CA PRO A 53 28.13 2.64 -3.44
C PRO A 53 28.34 1.12 -3.58
N GLY A 54 27.75 0.51 -4.60
CA GLY A 54 27.83 -0.93 -4.85
C GLY A 54 26.71 -1.79 -4.22
N ALA A 55 25.91 -1.29 -3.27
CA ALA A 55 24.82 -2.07 -2.69
C ALA A 55 23.65 -2.29 -3.66
N GLY A 56 23.10 -3.51 -3.69
CA GLY A 56 21.86 -3.83 -4.41
C GLY A 56 20.60 -3.39 -3.67
N GLY A 57 19.52 -3.16 -4.44
CA GLY A 57 18.17 -2.82 -3.97
C GLY A 57 17.61 -3.81 -2.95
N GLY A 58 16.89 -3.39 -1.91
CA GLY A 58 16.17 -4.31 -1.03
C GLY A 58 14.95 -4.92 -1.74
N GLY A 59 14.54 -6.11 -1.31
CA GLY A 59 13.29 -6.72 -1.80
C GLY A 59 12.07 -5.95 -1.30
N GLY A 60 10.98 -6.01 -2.05
CA GLY A 60 9.72 -5.37 -1.74
C GLY A 60 8.79 -6.15 -0.82
N GLY A 61 8.05 -5.46 0.05
CA GLY A 61 7.02 -6.08 0.87
C GLY A 61 5.82 -6.53 0.03
N ALA A 62 5.10 -7.54 0.52
CA ALA A 62 3.87 -8.01 -0.09
C ALA A 62 2.73 -8.03 0.95
N ILE A 63 1.61 -7.39 0.62
CA ILE A 63 0.41 -7.35 1.48
C ILE A 63 -0.78 -7.80 0.64
N GLY A 64 -1.43 -8.89 1.05
CA GLY A 64 -2.62 -9.44 0.38
C GLY A 64 -2.46 -10.92 0.01
N GLU A 65 -3.58 -11.60 -0.24
CA GLU A 65 -3.58 -13.00 -0.68
C GLU A 65 -2.83 -13.14 -2.01
N ASN A 66 -1.87 -14.07 -2.07
CA ASN A 66 -0.99 -14.30 -3.23
C ASN A 66 -0.19 -13.07 -3.72
N ALA A 67 -0.07 -12.01 -2.92
CA ALA A 67 0.70 -10.83 -3.27
C ALA A 67 2.21 -11.17 -3.38
N GLN A 68 2.90 -10.59 -4.36
CA GLN A 68 4.34 -10.76 -4.54
C GLN A 68 5.06 -9.42 -4.51
N GLY A 69 6.05 -9.31 -3.62
CA GLY A 69 6.94 -8.17 -3.53
C GLY A 69 8.00 -8.22 -4.62
N GLY A 70 8.43 -7.06 -5.11
CA GLY A 70 9.46 -6.98 -6.15
C GLY A 70 10.82 -7.43 -5.64
N ASP A 71 11.61 -8.12 -6.45
CA ASP A 71 12.95 -8.56 -6.05
C ASP A 71 13.93 -7.38 -5.86
N GLY A 72 14.88 -7.58 -4.96
CA GLY A 72 15.99 -6.66 -4.76
C GLY A 72 16.84 -6.50 -6.01
N GLY A 73 17.29 -5.26 -6.25
CA GLY A 73 18.10 -4.93 -7.42
C GLY A 73 19.51 -5.56 -7.39
N PRO A 74 20.16 -5.72 -8.55
CA PRO A 74 21.55 -6.17 -8.63
C PRO A 74 22.48 -5.15 -7.94
N GLY A 75 23.54 -5.63 -7.30
CA GLY A 75 24.64 -4.79 -6.81
C GLY A 75 25.33 -4.05 -7.96
N GLY A 76 26.06 -2.98 -7.63
CA GLY A 76 26.72 -2.12 -8.61
C GLY A 76 27.83 -2.84 -9.40
N LYS A 77 28.08 -2.37 -10.64
CA LYS A 77 29.26 -2.70 -11.45
C LYS A 77 29.99 -1.41 -11.83
N THR A 78 31.11 -1.05 -11.21
CA THR A 78 32.01 -0.02 -11.79
C THR A 78 33.43 -0.02 -11.23
N ILE A 79 34.38 0.36 -12.11
CA ILE A 79 35.84 0.33 -11.97
C ILE A 79 36.42 1.78 -12.03
N HIS A 80 37.40 2.04 -11.15
CA HIS A 80 38.52 3.02 -11.17
C HIS A 80 38.48 4.46 -10.58
N ARG A 81 39.59 4.69 -9.85
CA ARG A 81 40.47 5.89 -9.64
C ARG A 81 39.87 7.12 -8.94
N HIS A 82 40.15 7.26 -7.64
CA HIS A 82 41.01 8.31 -7.02
C HIS A 82 40.79 8.32 -5.50
N GLY A 83 41.90 8.30 -4.74
CA GLY A 83 41.92 7.86 -3.35
C GLY A 83 41.35 8.84 -2.33
N LEU A 84 40.30 8.39 -1.65
CA LEU A 84 39.79 8.89 -0.39
C LEU A 84 39.33 7.70 0.48
N ASP A 85 39.34 7.88 1.79
CA ASP A 85 39.00 6.85 2.78
C ASP A 85 37.52 6.41 2.70
N ALA A 86 37.24 5.10 2.83
CA ALA A 86 35.88 4.55 2.74
C ALA A 86 35.50 3.66 3.94
N THR A 87 34.34 3.94 4.53
CA THR A 87 33.58 3.03 5.41
C THR A 87 32.85 2.01 4.55
N ALA A 88 33.22 0.73 4.61
CA ALA A 88 32.93 -0.31 3.62
C ALA A 88 31.47 -0.35 3.06
N PRO A 89 31.23 0.09 1.81
CA PRO A 89 29.93 0.05 1.14
C PRO A 89 29.85 -1.17 0.19
N GLY A 90 28.79 -1.98 0.29
CA GLY A 90 28.63 -3.17 -0.56
C GLY A 90 27.75 -4.30 -0.01
N ALA A 91 27.23 -4.18 1.22
CA ALA A 91 26.28 -5.17 1.75
C ALA A 91 25.02 -5.21 0.88
N GLY A 92 24.59 -6.43 0.51
CA GLY A 92 23.34 -6.64 -0.23
C GLY A 92 22.14 -6.17 0.56
N GLY A 93 21.14 -5.61 -0.13
CA GLY A 93 19.89 -5.19 0.49
C GLY A 93 19.16 -6.38 1.12
N GLY A 94 18.52 -6.18 2.28
CA GLY A 94 17.70 -7.22 2.88
C GLY A 94 16.47 -7.56 2.04
N GLY A 95 15.95 -8.78 2.20
CA GLY A 95 14.63 -9.12 1.68
C GLY A 95 13.54 -8.39 2.47
N ALA A 96 12.29 -8.44 1.98
CA ALA A 96 11.16 -7.86 2.70
C ALA A 96 10.19 -8.92 3.22
N GLY A 97 9.41 -8.54 4.24
CA GLY A 97 8.36 -9.37 4.80
C GLY A 97 7.12 -9.44 3.90
N ALA A 98 6.29 -10.44 4.14
CA ALA A 98 4.99 -10.59 3.49
C ALA A 98 3.89 -10.94 4.48
N THR A 99 2.67 -10.47 4.19
CA THR A 99 1.47 -10.72 5.00
C THR A 99 0.31 -11.16 4.10
N GLY A 100 -0.32 -12.29 4.45
CA GLY A 100 -1.46 -12.89 3.72
C GLY A 100 -1.18 -14.33 3.27
N THR A 101 -2.24 -15.15 3.12
CA THR A 101 -2.12 -16.53 2.63
C THR A 101 -1.48 -16.55 1.24
N GLY A 102 -0.41 -17.33 1.06
CA GLY A 102 0.32 -17.42 -0.20
C GLY A 102 1.12 -16.17 -0.60
N SER A 103 1.19 -15.14 0.25
CA SER A 103 1.98 -13.94 -0.01
C SER A 103 3.49 -14.22 0.04
N LYS A 104 4.26 -13.50 -0.79
CA LYS A 104 5.71 -13.69 -0.95
C LYS A 104 6.44 -12.36 -0.93
N GLY A 105 7.36 -12.20 0.03
CA GLY A 105 8.23 -11.03 0.10
C GLY A 105 9.28 -11.09 -1.01
N GLY A 106 9.71 -9.93 -1.48
CA GLY A 106 10.77 -9.82 -2.47
C GLY A 106 12.12 -10.28 -1.91
N GLY A 107 12.94 -10.92 -2.75
CA GLY A 107 14.29 -11.34 -2.38
C GLY A 107 15.20 -10.15 -2.06
N GLY A 108 16.21 -10.36 -1.21
CA GLY A 108 17.22 -9.33 -0.95
C GLY A 108 18.07 -9.02 -2.18
N GLY A 109 18.62 -7.80 -2.23
CA GLY A 109 19.54 -7.39 -3.29
C GLY A 109 20.91 -8.03 -3.14
N GLY A 110 21.61 -8.19 -4.26
CA GLY A 110 23.01 -8.63 -4.25
C GLY A 110 23.91 -7.61 -3.55
N GLY A 111 24.94 -8.07 -2.86
CA GLY A 111 26.07 -7.20 -2.51
C GLY A 111 26.86 -6.81 -3.76
N GLY A 112 27.56 -5.69 -3.71
CA GLY A 112 28.51 -5.29 -4.75
C GLY A 112 29.88 -5.02 -4.17
N GLU A 113 30.86 -4.97 -5.06
CA GLU A 113 32.28 -4.89 -4.70
C GLU A 113 32.72 -3.43 -4.53
N HIS A 114 33.11 -3.05 -3.32
CA HIS A 114 33.99 -1.89 -3.10
C HIS A 114 35.11 -2.28 -2.14
N VAL A 115 36.26 -2.63 -2.71
CA VAL A 115 37.51 -2.84 -1.98
C VAL A 115 38.46 -1.69 -2.32
N ILE A 116 38.61 -0.73 -1.40
CA ILE A 116 39.77 0.16 -1.40
C ILE A 116 40.74 -0.36 -0.35
N ALA A 117 41.67 -1.21 -0.76
CA ALA A 117 42.73 -1.68 0.13
C ALA A 117 43.91 -0.72 0.01
N ALA A 118 44.07 0.19 0.98
CA ALA A 118 45.04 1.26 0.89
C ALA A 118 46.51 0.78 0.92
N ASN A 119 46.82 -0.44 1.39
CA ASN A 119 48.16 -1.05 1.29
C ASN A 119 48.12 -2.57 1.53
N VAL A 120 47.81 -3.38 0.50
CA VAL A 120 48.04 -4.84 0.58
C VAL A 120 49.47 -5.10 0.13
N ARG A 121 50.33 -5.60 1.04
CA ARG A 121 51.69 -6.04 0.67
C ARG A 121 51.60 -7.39 -0.03
N LEU A 122 51.62 -7.35 -1.37
CA LEU A 122 51.67 -8.56 -2.19
C LEU A 122 53.08 -9.12 -2.21
N ILE A 123 53.24 -10.39 -1.84
CA ILE A 123 54.50 -11.12 -2.01
C ILE A 123 54.44 -11.82 -3.39
N PRO A 124 55.46 -11.68 -4.26
CA PRO A 124 55.50 -12.42 -5.52
C PRO A 124 55.29 -13.93 -5.30
N GLY A 125 54.31 -14.52 -5.99
CA GLY A 125 53.93 -15.93 -5.85
C GLY A 125 52.90 -16.22 -4.76
N GLN A 126 52.44 -15.22 -3.99
CA GLN A 126 51.36 -15.38 -3.02
C GLN A 126 50.01 -15.57 -3.72
N THR A 127 49.29 -16.63 -3.35
CA THR A 127 47.90 -16.86 -3.76
C THR A 127 46.97 -16.32 -2.68
N ILE A 128 46.01 -15.47 -3.08
CA ILE A 128 44.95 -14.98 -2.19
C ILE A 128 43.65 -15.67 -2.64
N PRO A 129 43.04 -16.53 -1.81
CA PRO A 129 41.79 -17.17 -2.16
C PRO A 129 40.66 -16.13 -2.16
N ILE A 130 39.86 -16.08 -3.23
CA ILE A 130 38.71 -15.17 -3.31
C ILE A 130 37.44 -16.02 -3.19
N LYS A 131 36.59 -15.67 -2.23
CA LYS A 131 35.25 -16.23 -2.05
C LYS A 131 34.24 -15.12 -2.28
N ILE A 132 33.33 -15.32 -3.22
CA ILE A 132 32.21 -14.40 -3.47
C ILE A 132 30.97 -14.93 -2.74
N GLY A 133 30.46 -14.15 -1.79
CA GLY A 133 29.26 -14.47 -1.03
C GLY A 133 27.99 -14.33 -1.87
N ARG A 134 27.03 -15.21 -1.63
CA ARG A 134 25.70 -15.17 -2.25
C ARG A 134 24.78 -14.17 -1.55
N GLY A 135 23.84 -13.57 -2.29
CA GLY A 135 22.76 -12.76 -1.71
C GLY A 135 21.81 -13.60 -0.85
N GLY A 136 21.12 -12.96 0.10
CA GLY A 136 20.10 -13.61 0.92
C GLY A 136 18.93 -14.14 0.08
N ARG A 137 18.27 -15.20 0.55
CA ARG A 137 17.21 -15.89 -0.19
C ARG A 137 15.84 -15.68 0.46
N PRO A 138 14.78 -15.42 -0.33
CA PRO A 138 13.42 -15.38 0.21
C PRO A 138 12.99 -16.79 0.63
N ASN A 139 12.10 -16.88 1.62
CA ASN A 139 11.48 -18.13 1.99
C ASN A 139 10.27 -18.39 1.07
N PRO A 140 10.23 -19.49 0.31
CA PRO A 140 9.16 -19.75 -0.66
C PRO A 140 7.79 -20.01 0.01
N THR A 141 7.76 -20.29 1.32
CA THR A 141 6.53 -20.54 2.08
C THR A 141 6.12 -19.36 2.97
N GLY A 142 6.71 -18.17 2.78
CA GLY A 142 6.32 -16.95 3.51
C GLY A 142 6.90 -16.85 4.93
N GLY A 143 7.91 -17.67 5.27
CA GLY A 143 8.68 -17.54 6.51
C GLY A 143 9.84 -16.54 6.42
N ASP A 144 10.67 -16.48 7.46
CA ASP A 144 11.92 -15.71 7.44
C ASP A 144 12.83 -16.14 6.28
N GLY A 145 13.33 -15.16 5.53
CA GLY A 145 14.36 -15.34 4.52
C GLY A 145 15.73 -15.63 5.13
N GLU A 146 16.62 -16.21 4.31
CA GLU A 146 17.99 -16.55 4.68
C GLU A 146 18.91 -15.32 4.54
N ASP A 147 19.86 -15.17 5.47
CA ASP A 147 20.94 -14.19 5.37
C ASP A 147 21.82 -14.47 4.13
N GLY A 148 22.40 -13.42 3.55
CA GLY A 148 23.44 -13.54 2.54
C GLY A 148 24.77 -13.99 3.14
N GLU A 149 25.63 -14.58 2.31
CA GLU A 149 26.97 -15.01 2.70
C GLU A 149 27.98 -13.86 2.60
N ASP A 150 29.06 -13.96 3.38
CA ASP A 150 30.18 -13.03 3.32
C ASP A 150 31.02 -13.22 2.04
N THR A 151 31.53 -12.11 1.50
CA THR A 151 32.57 -12.10 0.46
C THR A 151 33.93 -11.90 1.11
N GLU A 152 34.91 -12.75 0.77
CA GLU A 152 36.23 -12.80 1.41
C GLU A 152 37.36 -12.76 0.38
N PHE A 153 38.42 -12.02 0.68
CA PHE A 153 39.68 -12.01 -0.07
C PHE A 153 40.80 -12.51 0.85
N GLY A 154 40.89 -13.83 1.00
CA GLY A 154 41.70 -14.49 2.03
C GLY A 154 41.40 -13.94 3.42
N ASP A 155 42.42 -13.87 4.26
CA ASP A 155 42.31 -13.26 5.60
C ASP A 155 42.44 -11.73 5.58
N LEU A 156 42.54 -11.12 4.39
CA LEU A 156 42.84 -9.70 4.26
C LEU A 156 41.59 -8.84 4.38
N ILE A 157 40.47 -9.28 3.81
CA ILE A 157 39.23 -8.51 3.72
C ILE A 157 38.03 -9.45 3.80
N ARG A 158 37.06 -9.09 4.66
CA ARG A 158 35.76 -9.74 4.75
C ARG A 158 34.66 -8.68 4.65
N ALA A 159 33.85 -8.75 3.60
CA ALA A 159 32.63 -7.97 3.45
C ALA A 159 31.44 -8.82 3.93
N LYS A 160 30.66 -8.30 4.89
CA LYS A 160 29.53 -9.03 5.47
C LYS A 160 28.35 -9.15 4.50
N GLY A 161 27.74 -10.33 4.46
CA GLY A 161 26.50 -10.57 3.73
C GLY A 161 25.33 -9.75 4.30
N GLY A 162 24.33 -9.48 3.44
CA GLY A 162 23.09 -8.80 3.85
C GLY A 162 22.23 -9.66 4.77
N LYS A 163 21.38 -9.05 5.59
CA LYS A 163 20.41 -9.79 6.44
C LYS A 163 19.18 -10.22 5.64
N GLY A 164 18.71 -11.43 5.89
CA GLY A 164 17.49 -11.97 5.30
C GLY A 164 16.27 -11.18 5.74
N GLY A 165 15.29 -11.03 4.83
CA GLY A 165 14.02 -10.40 5.16
C GLY A 165 13.25 -11.21 6.18
N LYS A 166 12.73 -10.56 7.23
CA LYS A 166 11.92 -11.22 8.26
C LYS A 166 10.45 -11.19 7.87
N ALA A 167 9.77 -12.33 7.97
CA ALA A 167 8.34 -12.39 7.71
C ALA A 167 7.60 -11.77 8.90
N GLY A 168 6.75 -10.77 8.62
CA GLY A 168 5.82 -10.27 9.62
C GLY A 168 4.65 -11.24 9.70
N PHE A 169 4.48 -11.93 10.82
CA PHE A 169 3.22 -12.62 11.09
C PHE A 169 2.38 -11.74 12.02
N SER A 170 1.20 -11.33 11.56
CA SER A 170 0.17 -10.84 12.47
C SER A 170 -0.88 -11.93 12.65
N THR A 171 -0.93 -12.53 13.82
CA THR A 171 -1.97 -13.50 14.22
C THR A 171 -3.23 -12.77 14.67
N PHE A 172 -3.75 -11.84 13.86
CA PHE A 172 -5.03 -11.24 14.20
C PHE A 172 -6.10 -12.32 14.07
N GLN A 173 -6.90 -12.50 15.12
CA GLN A 173 -8.01 -13.43 15.08
C GLN A 173 -9.08 -12.85 14.16
N GLU A 174 -9.29 -13.48 13.01
CA GLU A 174 -10.41 -13.14 12.15
C GLU A 174 -11.67 -13.87 12.59
N ARG A 175 -12.77 -13.14 12.80
CA ARG A 175 -14.06 -13.74 13.16
C ARG A 175 -15.22 -12.86 12.74
N GLU A 176 -16.40 -13.48 12.68
CA GLU A 176 -17.65 -12.75 12.58
C GLU A 176 -17.95 -12.00 13.89
N VAL A 177 -18.82 -11.00 13.78
CA VAL A 177 -19.29 -10.25 14.92
C VAL A 177 -20.27 -11.10 15.74
N THR A 178 -20.14 -11.03 17.06
CA THR A 178 -21.03 -11.71 18.01
C THR A 178 -22.00 -10.72 18.64
N GLU A 179 -23.07 -11.22 19.26
CA GLU A 179 -23.99 -10.38 20.03
C GLU A 179 -23.29 -9.64 21.17
N ALA A 180 -22.26 -10.26 21.78
CA ALA A 180 -21.48 -9.63 22.84
C ALA A 180 -20.72 -8.38 22.35
N ASP A 181 -20.19 -8.39 21.12
CA ASP A 181 -19.52 -7.21 20.55
C ASP A 181 -20.51 -6.06 20.35
N ARG A 182 -21.72 -6.37 19.86
CA ARG A 182 -22.80 -5.38 19.66
C ARG A 182 -23.25 -4.77 20.98
N ALA A 183 -23.48 -5.62 21.98
CA ALA A 183 -23.82 -5.18 23.33
C ALA A 183 -22.73 -4.28 23.94
N ASN A 184 -21.47 -4.52 23.58
CA ASN A 184 -20.33 -3.69 23.96
C ASN A 184 -20.15 -2.43 23.10
N GLY A 185 -21.09 -2.14 22.19
CA GLY A 185 -21.13 -0.90 21.42
C GLY A 185 -20.46 -0.95 20.06
N LEU A 186 -20.11 -2.15 19.56
CA LEU A 186 -19.71 -2.34 18.17
C LEU A 186 -20.88 -2.01 17.25
N ARG A 187 -20.74 -0.97 16.43
CA ARG A 187 -21.73 -0.57 15.42
C ARG A 187 -21.09 0.09 14.22
N VAL A 188 -21.77 0.08 13.08
CA VAL A 188 -21.47 1.01 11.99
C VAL A 188 -22.09 2.36 12.38
N SER A 189 -21.27 3.40 12.47
CA SER A 189 -21.71 4.74 12.89
C SER A 189 -22.05 5.67 11.72
N SER A 190 -21.57 5.34 10.53
CA SER A 190 -21.89 6.09 9.31
C SER A 190 -21.72 5.15 8.12
N LEU A 191 -22.63 5.26 7.15
CA LEU A 191 -22.58 4.58 5.87
C LEU A 191 -23.05 5.55 4.79
N ILE A 192 -22.18 5.90 3.85
CA ILE A 192 -22.41 7.00 2.92
C ILE A 192 -21.87 6.63 1.54
N ALA A 193 -22.69 6.80 0.50
CA ALA A 193 -22.24 6.77 -0.88
C ALA A 193 -21.56 8.09 -1.26
N ALA A 194 -20.46 8.02 -1.99
CA ALA A 194 -19.71 9.17 -2.47
C ALA A 194 -19.13 8.91 -3.86
N GLU A 195 -18.84 9.95 -4.63
CA GLU A 195 -18.14 9.80 -5.91
C GLU A 195 -16.68 9.42 -5.73
N VAL A 196 -16.05 9.89 -4.65
CA VAL A 196 -14.67 9.57 -4.30
C VAL A 196 -14.55 9.30 -2.81
N VAL A 197 -13.89 8.19 -2.47
CA VAL A 197 -13.53 7.81 -1.11
C VAL A 197 -12.03 7.62 -1.04
N GLN A 198 -11.35 8.38 -0.19
CA GLN A 198 -9.94 8.18 0.13
C GLN A 198 -9.79 8.03 1.64
N VAL A 199 -9.26 6.87 2.07
CA VAL A 199 -8.91 6.64 3.47
C VAL A 199 -7.40 6.78 3.62
N ARG A 200 -6.94 7.72 4.44
CA ARG A 200 -5.51 7.96 4.70
C ARG A 200 -5.29 8.20 6.19
N ASN A 201 -4.42 7.40 6.81
CA ASN A 201 -4.05 7.52 8.23
C ASN A 201 -5.28 7.52 9.18
N GLY A 202 -6.33 6.77 8.84
CA GLY A 202 -7.58 6.72 9.61
C GLY A 202 -8.53 7.92 9.39
N LEU A 203 -8.19 8.85 8.51
CA LEU A 203 -9.09 9.92 8.07
C LEU A 203 -9.76 9.54 6.75
N GLY A 204 -11.07 9.77 6.65
CA GLY A 204 -11.83 9.63 5.42
C GLY A 204 -12.00 10.98 4.72
N ASN A 205 -11.44 11.13 3.52
CA ASN A 205 -11.68 12.25 2.63
C ASN A 205 -12.73 11.83 1.60
N LEU A 206 -13.85 12.55 1.57
CA LEU A 206 -14.98 12.24 0.70
C LEU A 206 -15.26 13.42 -0.24
N LEU A 207 -15.54 13.12 -1.50
CA LEU A 207 -16.00 14.11 -2.49
C LEU A 207 -17.40 13.73 -2.97
N ALA A 208 -18.30 14.72 -3.07
CA ALA A 208 -19.69 14.53 -3.47
C ALA A 208 -20.37 13.37 -2.71
N ALA A 209 -20.32 13.45 -1.38
CA ALA A 209 -20.87 12.44 -0.49
C ALA A 209 -22.33 12.73 -0.12
N GLY A 210 -23.05 11.69 0.31
CA GLY A 210 -24.46 11.80 0.67
C GLY A 210 -25.38 11.76 -0.55
N VAL A 211 -24.96 11.02 -1.59
CA VAL A 211 -25.76 10.87 -2.80
C VAL A 211 -27.04 10.09 -2.47
N GLU A 212 -28.19 10.74 -2.62
CA GLU A 212 -29.50 10.13 -2.40
C GLU A 212 -29.97 9.33 -3.62
N HIS A 213 -29.59 9.77 -4.82
CA HIS A 213 -30.00 9.14 -6.05
C HIS A 213 -28.98 9.31 -7.18
N PHE A 214 -28.99 8.37 -8.13
CA PHE A 214 -28.25 8.43 -9.38
C PHE A 214 -29.24 8.44 -10.55
N SER A 215 -29.00 9.33 -11.51
CA SER A 215 -29.83 9.46 -12.72
C SER A 215 -29.03 9.08 -13.94
N PHE A 216 -29.63 8.26 -14.81
CA PHE A 216 -29.01 7.79 -16.05
C PHE A 216 -29.92 8.09 -17.23
N ASN A 217 -29.36 8.40 -18.41
CA ASN A 217 -30.17 8.50 -19.62
C ASN A 217 -30.68 7.12 -20.08
N GLU A 218 -29.89 6.09 -19.82
CA GLU A 218 -30.17 4.67 -20.03
C GLU A 218 -29.51 3.89 -18.89
N LEU A 219 -30.15 2.85 -18.37
CA LEU A 219 -29.57 2.05 -17.29
C LEU A 219 -28.33 1.30 -17.80
N PRO A 220 -27.15 1.48 -17.19
CA PRO A 220 -26.00 0.63 -17.51
C PRO A 220 -26.25 -0.82 -17.08
N ASN A 221 -25.62 -1.79 -17.74
CA ASN A 221 -25.73 -3.20 -17.34
C ASN A 221 -25.18 -3.46 -15.93
N GLU A 222 -24.12 -2.75 -15.56
CA GLU A 222 -23.50 -2.79 -14.25
C GLU A 222 -23.29 -1.37 -13.74
N TRP A 223 -23.42 -1.21 -12.44
CA TRP A 223 -23.16 0.05 -11.79
C TRP A 223 -22.16 -0.12 -10.66
N THR A 224 -21.24 0.85 -10.57
CA THR A 224 -20.16 0.87 -9.59
C THR A 224 -20.15 2.20 -8.88
N PHE A 225 -20.07 2.17 -7.54
CA PHE A 225 -19.88 3.38 -6.76
C PHE A 225 -19.05 3.12 -5.49
N PRO A 226 -18.27 4.12 -5.03
CA PRO A 226 -17.60 4.07 -3.73
C PRO A 226 -18.56 4.21 -2.55
N LEU A 227 -18.43 3.29 -1.59
CA LEU A 227 -19.13 3.29 -0.31
C LEU A 227 -18.11 3.56 0.81
N PHE A 228 -18.40 4.55 1.64
CA PHE A 228 -17.63 4.85 2.84
C PHE A 228 -18.40 4.43 4.08
N GLY A 229 -17.69 3.88 5.06
CA GLY A 229 -18.27 3.65 6.37
C GLY A 229 -17.29 3.84 7.52
N THR A 230 -17.84 4.09 8.70
CA THR A 230 -17.09 4.14 9.95
C THR A 230 -17.66 3.13 10.93
N LEU A 231 -16.79 2.42 11.62
CA LEU A 231 -17.15 1.57 12.74
C LEU A 231 -16.85 2.31 14.03
N SER A 232 -17.74 2.18 15.00
CA SER A 232 -17.46 2.48 16.40
C SER A 232 -17.25 1.16 17.11
N ILE A 233 -16.04 0.88 17.60
CA ILE A 233 -15.74 -0.41 18.26
C ILE A 233 -16.34 -0.49 19.67
N GLY A 234 -16.53 0.67 20.33
CA GLY A 234 -16.98 0.70 21.72
C GLY A 234 -16.00 -0.04 22.64
N ASN A 235 -16.53 -0.91 23.49
CA ASN A 235 -15.79 -1.79 24.39
C ASN A 235 -15.65 -3.21 23.84
N ALA A 236 -15.91 -3.43 22.54
CA ALA A 236 -15.72 -4.74 21.92
C ALA A 236 -14.23 -5.12 21.87
N THR A 237 -13.95 -6.40 21.60
CA THR A 237 -12.58 -6.94 21.63
C THR A 237 -11.66 -6.17 20.67
N ALA A 238 -10.58 -5.58 21.19
CA ALA A 238 -9.56 -4.92 20.40
C ALA A 238 -8.68 -5.96 19.65
N GLU A 239 -7.80 -5.49 18.78
CA GLU A 239 -6.85 -6.31 18.00
C GLU A 239 -7.52 -7.49 17.25
N THR A 240 -8.78 -7.30 16.84
CA THR A 240 -9.61 -8.30 16.16
C THR A 240 -9.87 -7.86 14.71
N MET A 241 -9.82 -8.82 13.79
CA MET A 241 -10.26 -8.67 12.40
C MET A 241 -11.74 -9.08 12.31
N PHE A 242 -12.64 -8.11 12.23
CA PHE A 242 -14.07 -8.39 12.08
C PHE A 242 -14.42 -8.63 10.61
N LYS A 243 -15.09 -9.74 10.32
CA LYS A 243 -15.60 -10.08 8.97
C LYS A 243 -16.96 -9.42 8.76
N PHE A 244 -17.13 -8.73 7.64
CA PHE A 244 -18.38 -8.10 7.22
C PHE A 244 -18.72 -8.47 5.78
N ALA A 245 -19.97 -8.26 5.40
CA ALA A 245 -20.45 -8.32 4.03
C ALA A 245 -21.25 -7.05 3.70
N ALA A 246 -21.03 -6.49 2.52
CA ALA A 246 -21.91 -5.51 1.91
C ALA A 246 -22.87 -6.24 0.97
N THR A 247 -24.13 -6.35 1.37
CA THR A 247 -25.17 -7.07 0.63
C THR A 247 -26.06 -6.06 -0.09
N ILE A 248 -26.21 -6.24 -1.40
CA ILE A 248 -27.02 -5.38 -2.26
C ILE A 248 -28.38 -6.03 -2.46
N PHE A 249 -29.43 -5.28 -2.19
CA PHE A 249 -30.81 -5.67 -2.42
C PHE A 249 -31.41 -4.86 -3.55
N GLY A 250 -32.07 -5.56 -4.48
CA GLY A 250 -32.84 -4.97 -5.55
C GLY A 250 -34.11 -4.28 -5.04
N PRO A 251 -34.83 -3.56 -5.91
CA PRO A 251 -36.06 -2.84 -5.53
C PRO A 251 -37.21 -3.76 -5.07
N ASP A 252 -37.16 -5.05 -5.41
CA ASP A 252 -38.09 -6.08 -4.96
C ASP A 252 -37.70 -6.71 -3.61
N GLY A 253 -36.57 -6.31 -3.03
CA GLY A 253 -36.02 -6.87 -1.80
C GLY A 253 -35.21 -8.14 -1.99
N GLY A 254 -35.02 -8.62 -3.23
CA GLY A 254 -34.15 -9.76 -3.53
C GLY A 254 -32.68 -9.40 -3.37
N VAL A 255 -31.85 -10.36 -2.93
CA VAL A 255 -30.39 -10.19 -2.88
C VAL A 255 -29.82 -10.27 -4.30
N VAL A 256 -29.05 -9.26 -4.70
CA VAL A 256 -28.46 -9.14 -6.04
C VAL A 256 -26.95 -9.41 -6.01
N SER A 257 -26.25 -8.93 -5.00
CA SER A 257 -24.79 -9.10 -4.87
C SER A 257 -24.37 -9.10 -3.40
N GLU A 258 -23.24 -9.74 -3.10
CA GLU A 258 -22.61 -9.75 -1.78
C GLU A 258 -21.09 -9.57 -1.94
N GLN A 259 -20.53 -8.60 -1.22
CA GLN A 259 -19.09 -8.34 -1.20
C GLN A 259 -18.54 -8.45 0.23
N LYS A 260 -17.68 -9.43 0.46
CA LYS A 260 -17.05 -9.67 1.76
C LYS A 260 -15.84 -8.77 1.97
N PHE A 261 -15.68 -8.27 3.20
CA PHE A 261 -14.54 -7.46 3.59
C PHE A 261 -14.22 -7.64 5.07
N THR A 262 -13.04 -7.21 5.50
CA THR A 262 -12.62 -7.23 6.91
C THR A 262 -12.26 -5.83 7.38
N VAL A 263 -12.48 -5.57 8.67
CA VAL A 263 -12.05 -4.32 9.30
C VAL A 263 -11.30 -4.60 10.59
N PHE A 264 -10.12 -3.96 10.72
CA PHE A 264 -9.34 -4.03 11.95
C PHE A 264 -9.92 -3.14 13.02
N SER A 265 -10.18 -3.72 14.19
CA SER A 265 -10.57 -2.95 15.37
C SER A 265 -9.48 -1.98 15.84
N GLY A 266 -8.23 -2.15 15.38
CA GLY A 266 -7.08 -1.40 15.86
C GLY A 266 -6.52 -1.94 17.18
N ASN A 267 -5.36 -1.43 17.57
CA ASN A 267 -4.75 -1.69 18.87
C ASN A 267 -5.64 -1.19 20.02
N SER A 268 -5.47 -1.75 21.21
CA SER A 268 -6.20 -1.30 22.40
C SER A 268 -5.98 0.19 22.67
N ARG A 269 -7.07 0.97 22.66
CA ARG A 269 -7.08 2.42 22.88
C ARG A 269 -8.45 2.89 23.36
N ALA A 270 -8.49 4.04 24.03
CA ALA A 270 -9.73 4.60 24.60
C ALA A 270 -10.80 4.95 23.54
N VAL A 271 -10.38 5.27 22.31
CA VAL A 271 -11.29 5.55 21.19
C VAL A 271 -10.80 4.81 19.96
N SER A 272 -11.56 3.81 19.51
CA SER A 272 -11.30 3.15 18.23
C SER A 272 -12.46 3.30 17.26
N ARG A 273 -12.17 3.96 16.14
CA ARG A 273 -13.12 4.21 15.06
C ARG A 273 -12.50 3.90 13.70
N PRO A 274 -12.31 2.62 13.36
CA PRO A 274 -11.75 2.29 12.06
C PRO A 274 -12.72 2.69 10.95
N THR A 275 -12.16 3.22 9.88
CA THR A 275 -12.87 3.65 8.68
C THR A 275 -12.61 2.65 7.56
N PHE A 276 -13.61 2.38 6.74
CA PHE A 276 -13.46 1.54 5.56
C PHE A 276 -14.01 2.24 4.32
N GLY A 277 -13.43 1.92 3.17
CA GLY A 277 -13.92 2.30 1.85
C GLY A 277 -14.03 1.04 1.01
N LEU A 278 -15.14 0.90 0.30
CA LEU A 278 -15.43 -0.24 -0.58
C LEU A 278 -15.85 0.31 -1.93
N VAL A 279 -15.47 -0.38 -3.00
CA VAL A 279 -16.04 -0.15 -4.32
C VAL A 279 -17.09 -1.23 -4.52
N VAL A 280 -18.35 -0.81 -4.50
CA VAL A 280 -19.51 -1.68 -4.68
C VAL A 280 -19.83 -1.75 -6.17
N ASN A 281 -19.96 -2.97 -6.70
CA ASN A 281 -20.34 -3.22 -8.10
C ASN A 281 -21.42 -4.31 -8.15
N PHE A 282 -22.46 -4.08 -8.95
CA PHE A 282 -23.56 -5.01 -9.15
C PHE A 282 -24.31 -4.72 -10.45
N PRO A 283 -25.00 -5.71 -11.03
CA PRO A 283 -25.86 -5.50 -12.19
C PRO A 283 -27.10 -4.68 -11.80
N ILE A 284 -27.50 -3.76 -12.67
CA ILE A 284 -28.76 -3.03 -12.52
C ILE A 284 -29.65 -3.29 -13.72
N ASP A 285 -30.90 -3.66 -13.47
CA ASP A 285 -31.85 -4.06 -14.51
C ASP A 285 -33.13 -3.20 -14.52
N ARG A 286 -33.30 -2.32 -13.52
CA ARG A 286 -34.49 -1.48 -13.36
C ARG A 286 -34.25 -0.27 -12.46
N GLU A 287 -35.11 0.74 -12.64
CA GLU A 287 -35.24 1.87 -11.73
C GLU A 287 -35.84 1.45 -10.38
N GLY A 288 -35.58 2.22 -9.33
CA GLY A 288 -36.16 2.01 -8.01
C GLY A 288 -35.19 2.28 -6.86
N VAL A 289 -35.63 1.94 -5.64
CA VAL A 289 -34.80 2.08 -4.43
C VAL A 289 -34.02 0.79 -4.20
N TRP A 290 -32.72 0.87 -4.36
CA TRP A 290 -31.77 -0.19 -4.05
C TRP A 290 -31.27 -0.01 -2.61
N ASN A 291 -30.89 -1.10 -1.95
CA ASN A 291 -30.37 -1.01 -0.58
C ASN A 291 -29.01 -1.68 -0.48
N VAL A 292 -28.06 -1.02 0.17
CA VAL A 292 -26.80 -1.63 0.59
C VAL A 292 -26.85 -1.86 2.09
N SER A 293 -26.77 -3.11 2.52
CA SER A 293 -26.74 -3.49 3.93
C SER A 293 -25.34 -3.96 4.33
N ILE A 294 -24.83 -3.47 5.46
CA ILE A 294 -23.60 -3.99 6.07
C ILE A 294 -23.98 -5.03 7.12
N GLN A 295 -23.51 -6.26 6.92
CA GLN A 295 -23.91 -7.43 7.72
C GLN A 295 -22.71 -8.19 8.27
N SER A 296 -22.87 -8.84 9.43
CA SER A 296 -21.89 -9.77 10.01
C SER A 296 -22.54 -10.66 11.06
N GLY A 297 -22.21 -11.96 11.10
CA GLY A 297 -22.69 -12.88 12.13
C GLY A 297 -24.21 -13.02 12.19
N GLY A 298 -24.90 -12.82 11.06
CA GLY A 298 -26.36 -12.79 10.98
C GLY A 298 -27.01 -11.47 11.43
N PHE A 299 -26.23 -10.45 11.79
CA PHE A 299 -26.72 -9.13 12.18
C PHE A 299 -26.60 -8.12 11.05
N GLU A 300 -27.63 -7.28 10.88
CA GLU A 300 -27.57 -6.06 10.08
C GLU A 300 -27.09 -4.90 10.95
N PHE A 301 -26.04 -4.22 10.52
CA PHE A 301 -25.42 -3.10 11.23
C PHE A 301 -25.93 -1.76 10.75
N GLU A 302 -26.09 -1.61 9.44
CA GLU A 302 -26.53 -0.37 8.81
C GLU A 302 -27.10 -0.69 7.43
N ARG A 303 -28.03 0.14 6.96
CA ARG A 303 -28.66 0.01 5.65
C ARG A 303 -28.72 1.38 4.98
N LEU A 304 -28.14 1.49 3.79
CA LEU A 304 -28.16 2.69 2.98
C LEU A 304 -29.10 2.49 1.78
N PRO A 305 -30.26 3.17 1.73
CA PRO A 305 -31.08 3.22 0.53
C PRO A 305 -30.45 4.18 -0.50
N ILE A 306 -30.49 3.80 -1.77
CA ILE A 306 -30.06 4.63 -2.91
C ILE A 306 -31.06 4.48 -4.03
N GLU A 307 -31.55 5.60 -4.56
CA GLU A 307 -32.50 5.57 -5.67
C GLU A 307 -31.80 5.61 -7.02
N ILE A 308 -32.18 4.71 -7.93
CA ILE A 308 -31.75 4.71 -9.32
C ILE A 308 -32.91 5.17 -10.19
N ARG A 309 -32.68 6.20 -11.02
CA ARG A 309 -33.68 6.83 -11.88
C ARG A 309 -33.20 6.91 -13.33
N LEU A 310 -34.13 6.86 -14.27
CA LEU A 310 -33.92 7.33 -15.63
C LEU A 310 -34.17 8.84 -15.72
N ALA A 311 -33.30 9.56 -16.43
CA ALA A 311 -33.48 10.97 -16.72
C ALA A 311 -34.72 11.13 -17.63
N LYS A 312 -35.73 11.85 -17.14
CA LYS A 312 -36.89 12.23 -17.95
C LYS A 312 -36.50 13.43 -18.81
N PHE A 313 -36.44 13.23 -20.12
CA PHE A 313 -36.31 14.29 -21.12
C PHE A 313 -37.64 15.02 -21.34
#